data_AF-A0A0F9MTY5-F1
#
_entry.id   AF-A0A0F9MTY5-F1
#
_cell.length_a   1.000
_cell.length_b   1.000
_cell.length_c   1.000
_cell.angle_alpha   90.00
_cell.angle_beta   90.00
_cell.angle_gamma   90.00
#
_symmetry.space_group_name_H-M   'P 1'
#
loop_
_entity.id
_entity.type
_entity.pdbx_description
1 polymer ?
#
loop_
_entity_poly.entity_id
_entity_poly.type
_entity_poly.pdbx_seq_one_letter_code
_entity_poly.pdbx_strand_id
1 'polypeptide(L)' 'MKRIENVVLLKVIGSVELIFALAMFYFFYHDIPALVGGFILLGLSANSFYQAHKCYQRQYSPRNSDSSK' A
#
# COMPACT_ATOMS: atom_id res chain seq x y z
N MET A 1 -4.14 11.90 -15.51
CA MET A 1 -3.67 10.53 -15.78
C MET A 1 -2.43 10.13 -14.97
N LYS A 2 -1.37 10.94 -14.85
CA LYS A 2 -0.14 10.63 -14.05
C LYS A 2 -0.36 10.18 -12.59
N ARG A 3 -1.44 10.61 -11.92
CA ARG A 3 -1.74 10.19 -10.53
C ARG A 3 -2.17 8.72 -10.40
N ILE A 4 -2.80 8.16 -11.42
CA ILE A 4 -3.29 6.77 -11.37
C ILE A 4 -2.11 5.80 -11.50
N GLU A 5 -1.14 6.11 -12.38
CA GLU A 5 0.12 5.37 -12.47
C GLU A 5 0.86 5.35 -11.14
N ASN A 6 1.04 6.50 -10.47
CA ASN A 6 1.69 6.54 -9.16
C ASN A 6 0.96 5.70 -8.10
N VAL A 7 -0.38 5.71 -8.10
CA VAL A 7 -1.19 4.90 -7.17
C VAL A 7 -1.05 3.41 -7.45
N VAL A 8 -1.00 3.02 -8.72
CA VAL A 8 -0.78 1.62 -9.14
C VAL A 8 0.65 1.19 -8.82
N LEU A 9 1.65 2.02 -9.07
CA LEU A 9 3.05 1.75 -8.76
C LEU A 9 3.23 1.53 -7.24
N LEU A 10 2.58 2.38 -6.44
CA LEU A 10 2.60 2.29 -4.98
C LEU A 10 1.93 0.99 -4.47
N LYS A 11 0.84 0.60 -5.13
CA LYS A 11 0.12 -0.65 -4.85
C LYS A 11 0.99 -1.88 -5.17
N VAL A 12 1.69 -1.86 -6.30
CA VAL A 12 2.60 -2.94 -6.73
C VAL A 12 3.78 -3.07 -5.76
N ILE A 13 4.43 -1.97 -5.38
CA ILE A 13 5.53 -1.98 -4.41
C ILE A 13 5.06 -2.54 -3.07
N GLY A 14 3.91 -2.07 -2.56
CA GLY A 14 3.34 -2.57 -1.31
C GLY A 14 3.00 -4.07 -1.37
N SER A 15 2.51 -4.57 -2.52
CA SER A 15 2.27 -6.00 -2.71
C SER A 15 3.57 -6.82 -2.71
N VAL A 16 4.63 -6.30 -3.31
CA VAL A 16 5.95 -6.95 -3.29
C VAL A 16 6.51 -7.00 -1.86
N GLU A 17 6.45 -5.89 -1.12
CA GLU A 17 6.88 -5.86 0.29
C GLU A 17 6.07 -6.82 1.17
N LEU A 18 4.76 -6.97 0.91
CA LEU A 18 3.92 -7.93 1.63
C LEU A 18 4.38 -9.39 1.40
N ILE A 19 4.77 -9.71 0.16
CA ILE A 19 5.31 -11.04 -0.18
C ILE A 19 6.64 -11.27 0.53
N PHE A 20 7.53 -10.27 0.57
CA PHE A 20 8.78 -10.36 1.33
C PHE A 20 8.55 -10.48 2.84
N ALA A 21 7.58 -9.76 3.40
CA ALA A 21 7.20 -9.90 4.81
C ALA A 21 6.68 -11.31 5.11
N LEU A 22 5.80 -11.86 4.26
CA LEU A 22 5.30 -13.23 4.38
C LEU A 22 6.44 -14.27 4.25
N ALA A 23 7.38 -14.05 3.34
CA ALA A 23 8.56 -14.90 3.19
C ALA A 23 9.44 -14.83 4.45
N MET A 24 9.67 -13.64 5.02
CA MET A 24 10.39 -13.47 6.28
C MET A 24 9.70 -14.20 7.44
N PHE A 25 8.37 -14.12 7.54
CA PHE A 25 7.61 -14.87 8.54
C PHE A 25 7.69 -16.38 8.35
N TYR A 26 7.70 -16.88 7.11
CA TYR A 26 7.73 -18.33 6.84
C TYR A 26 9.13 -18.93 7.02
N PHE A 27 10.17 -18.29 6.48
CA PHE A 27 11.54 -18.81 6.51
C PHE A 27 12.28 -18.51 7.81
N PHE A 28 11.98 -17.39 8.47
CA PHE A 28 12.72 -16.90 9.64
C PHE A 28 11.83 -16.71 10.88
N TYR A 29 10.76 -17.49 11.02
CA TYR A 29 9.82 -17.38 12.14
C TYR A 29 10.47 -17.53 13.53
N HIS A 30 11.61 -18.23 13.60
CA HIS A 30 12.34 -18.47 14.85
C HIS A 30 13.19 -17.27 15.29
N ASP A 31 13.44 -16.32 14.37
CA ASP A 31 14.23 -15.12 14.61
C ASP A 31 13.32 -13.93 14.90
N ILE A 32 13.27 -13.52 16.18
CA ILE A 32 12.53 -12.35 16.64
C ILE A 32 12.80 -11.08 15.79
N PRO A 33 14.05 -10.79 15.33
CA PRO A 33 14.30 -9.64 14.46
C PRO A 33 13.56 -9.70 13.12
N ALA A 34 13.39 -10.90 12.54
CA ALA A 34 12.68 -11.08 11.27
C ALA A 34 11.18 -10.90 11.43
N LEU A 35 10.60 -11.34 12.55
CA LEU A 35 9.21 -11.06 12.94
C LEU A 35 8.94 -9.55 13.07
N VAL A 36 9.84 -8.81 13.73
CA VAL A 36 9.73 -7.36 13.90
C VAL A 36 9.85 -6.64 12.55
N GLY A 37 10.82 -7.04 11.71
CA GLY A 37 10.95 -6.53 10.34
C GLY A 37 9.70 -6.77 9.50
N GLY A 38 9.14 -7.99 9.57
CA GLY A 38 7.90 -8.35 8.91
C GLY A 38 6.72 -7.47 9.35
N PHE A 39 6.57 -7.21 10.65
CA PHE A 39 5.52 -6.34 11.18
C PHE A 39 5.66 -4.88 10.72
N ILE A 40 6.88 -4.35 10.69
CA ILE A 40 7.16 -2.98 10.22
C ILE A 40 6.83 -2.86 8.74
N LEU A 41 7.29 -3.81 7.92
CA LEU A 41 6.98 -3.87 6.48
C LEU A 41 5.47 -3.95 6.23
N LEU A 42 4.76 -4.75 7.03
CA LEU A 42 3.31 -4.91 6.91
C LEU A 42 2.59 -3.61 7.24
N GLY A 43 3.00 -2.90 8.31
CA GLY A 43 2.46 -1.58 8.68
C GLY A 43 2.74 -0.49 7.62
N LEU A 44 3.94 -0.46 7.04
CA LEU A 44 4.29 0.45 5.96
C LEU A 44 3.48 0.16 4.70
N SER A 45 3.31 -1.12 4.33
CA SER A 45 2.48 -1.50 3.19
C SER A 45 1.01 -1.08 3.41
N ALA A 46 0.45 -1.30 4.60
CA ALA A 46 -0.94 -0.94 4.92
C ALA A 46 -1.16 0.58 4.82
N ASN A 47 -0.22 1.38 5.34
CA ASN A 47 -0.30 2.84 5.25
C ASN A 47 -0.24 3.34 3.80
N SER A 48 0.62 2.72 2.98
CA SER A 48 0.76 3.00 1.55
C SER A 48 -0.52 2.66 0.78
N PHE A 49 -1.12 1.49 1.05
CA PHE A 49 -2.39 1.06 0.48
C PHE A 49 -3.57 1.95 0.87
N TYR A 50 -3.62 2.42 2.12
CA TYR A 50 -4.70 3.28 2.60
C TYR A 50 -4.73 4.63 1.87
N GLN A 51 -3.55 5.24 1.67
CA GLN A 51 -3.44 6.50 0.92
C GLN A 51 -3.78 6.31 -0.56
N ALA A 52 -3.29 5.22 -1.17
CA ALA A 52 -3.63 4.82 -2.52
C ALA A 52 -5.14 4.61 -2.69
N HIS A 53 -5.79 3.93 -1.75
CA HIS A 53 -7.22 3.65 -1.79
C HIS A 53 -8.07 4.91 -1.63
N LYS A 54 -7.75 5.79 -0.66
CA LYS A 54 -8.43 7.09 -0.52
C LYS A 54 -8.24 7.98 -1.74
N CYS A 55 -7.05 8.01 -2.35
CA CYS A 55 -6.82 8.76 -3.58
C CYS A 55 -7.60 8.19 -4.77
N TYR A 56 -7.66 6.86 -4.90
CA TYR A 56 -8.43 6.18 -5.92
C TYR A 56 -9.94 6.49 -5.79
N GLN A 57 -10.49 6.38 -4.57
CA GLN A 57 -11.90 6.64 -4.30
C GLN A 57 -12.30 8.09 -4.59
N ARG A 58 -11.44 9.07 -4.27
CA ARG A 58 -11.67 10.49 -4.60
C ARG A 58 -11.62 10.78 -6.10
N GLN A 59 -10.88 10.00 -6.88
CA GLN A 59 -10.82 10.15 -8.34
C GLN A 59 -11.99 9.48 -9.06
N TYR A 60 -12.54 8.38 -8.53
CA TYR A 60 -13.66 7.65 -9.14
C TYR A 60 -15.05 8.09 -8.65
N SER A 61 -15.12 8.78 -7.51
CA SER A 61 -16.31 9.51 -7.07
C SER A 61 -15.99 11.01 -7.07
N PRO A 62 -15.87 11.66 -8.25
CA PRO A 62 -15.94 13.11 -8.27
C PRO A 62 -17.32 13.47 -7.70
N ARG A 63 -17.39 14.01 -6.48
CA ARG A 63 -18.56 14.83 -6.12
C ARG A 63 -18.63 15.87 -7.23
N ASN A 64 -19.81 16.03 -7.83
CA ASN A 64 -20.12 16.99 -8.88
C ASN A 64 -19.91 18.45 -8.42
N SER A 65 -18.69 18.82 -8.00
CA SER A 65 -18.33 20.16 -7.51
C SER A 65 -17.53 20.95 -8.53
N ASP A 66 -17.42 20.48 -9.77
CA ASP A 66 -16.94 21.25 -10.92
C ASP A 66 -18.10 21.66 -11.83
N SER A 67 -19.25 22.01 -11.25
CA SER A 67 -20.36 22.66 -11.95
C SER A 67 -20.82 23.89 -11.17
N SER A 68 -19.90 24.82 -10.94
CA SER A 68 -20.22 26.22 -10.67
C SER A 68 -18.98 27.05 -11.00
N LYS A 69 -18.73 27.20 -12.29
CA LYS A 69 -17.91 28.27 -12.82
C LYS A 69 -18.82 29.20 -13.61
#